data_AF-A0A7U4E4L7-F1
#
_entry.id   AF-A0A7U4E4L7-F1
#
_cell.length_a   1.000
_cell.length_b   1.000
_cell.length_c   1.000
_cell.angle_alpha   90.00
_cell.angle_beta   90.00
_cell.angle_gamma   90.00
#
_symmetry.space_group_name_H-M   'P 1'
#
loop_
_entity.id
_entity.type
_entity.pdbx_description
1 polymer ?
#
loop_
_entity_poly.entity_id
_entity_poly.type
_entity_poly.pdbx_seq_one_letter_code
_entity_poly.pdbx_strand_id
1 'polypeptide(L)' 'MNIQEVKGEEMYCLFAPDGSFQSNTLSPDFPSCVAFIKIMHKKGIGRSFHELCVAGYRVMPVKVTVVVNGDENKPF' A
#
# COMPACT_ATOMS: atom_id res chain seq x y z
N MET A 1 3.32 27.53 12.98
CA MET A 1 3.07 26.25 12.28
C MET A 1 3.29 25.14 13.28
N ASN A 2 2.23 24.50 13.77
CA ASN A 2 2.37 23.24 14.51
C ASN A 2 2.74 22.18 13.48
N ILE A 3 3.99 21.75 13.48
CA ILE A 3 4.43 20.60 12.68
C ILE A 3 3.78 19.39 13.35
N GLN A 4 2.71 18.90 12.74
CA GLN A 4 2.02 17.68 13.17
C GLN A 4 3.01 16.51 13.10
N GLU A 5 2.95 15.62 14.09
CA GLU A 5 3.86 14.50 14.25
C GLU A 5 3.91 13.66 12.96
N VAL A 6 5.10 13.59 12.36
CA VAL A 6 5.35 12.69 11.24
C VAL A 6 5.37 11.26 11.80
N LYS A 7 4.22 10.59 11.75
CA LYS A 7 4.14 9.18 12.13
C LYS A 7 4.64 8.33 10.96
N GLY A 8 5.79 7.70 11.16
CA GLY A 8 6.33 6.71 10.24
C GLY A 8 5.73 5.34 10.53
N GLU A 9 4.93 4.82 9.61
CA GLU A 9 4.36 3.47 9.73
C GLU A 9 5.03 2.54 8.70
N GLU A 10 5.49 1.37 9.17
CA GLU A 10 5.92 0.31 8.26
C GLU A 10 4.68 -0.35 7.68
N MET A 11 4.62 -0.38 6.35
CA MET A 11 3.52 -0.95 5.58
C MET A 11 4.09 -1.83 4.48
N TYR A 12 3.23 -2.54 3.75
CA TYR A 12 3.59 -3.39 2.63
C TYR A 12 2.88 -2.93 1.37
N CYS A 13 3.58 -2.99 0.24
CA CYS A 13 3.00 -2.64 -1.05
C CYS A 13 3.63 -3.44 -2.19
N LEU A 14 2.88 -3.63 -3.27
CA LEU A 14 3.35 -4.22 -4.51
C LEU A 14 4.15 -3.20 -5.33
N PHE A 15 5.32 -3.61 -5.79
CA PHE A 15 6.17 -2.90 -6.73
C PHE A 15 6.25 -3.67 -8.04
N ALA A 16 6.21 -2.93 -9.14
CA ALA A 16 6.49 -3.48 -10.46
C ALA A 16 8.01 -3.66 -10.67
N PRO A 17 8.43 -4.46 -11.67
CA PRO A 17 9.85 -4.71 -11.95
C PRO A 17 10.67 -3.45 -12.26
N ASP A 18 10.02 -2.39 -12.74
CA ASP A 18 10.62 -1.08 -13.02
C ASP A 18 10.76 -0.20 -11.77
N GLY A 19 10.36 -0.70 -10.59
CA GLY A 19 10.38 0.03 -9.33
C GLY A 19 9.17 0.92 -9.11
N SER A 20 8.17 0.91 -10.00
CA SER A 20 6.95 1.71 -9.82
C SER A 20 6.04 1.14 -8.72
N PHE A 21 5.56 2.06 -7.88
CA PHE A 21 4.75 1.77 -6.70
C PHE A 21 3.26 1.61 -7.05
N GLN A 22 2.66 0.51 -6.62
CA GLN A 22 1.23 0.23 -6.83
C GLN A 22 0.41 0.62 -5.58
N SER A 23 0.18 1.92 -5.42
CA SER A 23 -0.38 2.53 -4.19
C SER A 23 -1.69 1.91 -3.70
N ASN A 24 -2.51 1.38 -4.60
CA ASN A 24 -3.75 0.69 -4.28
C ASN A 24 -3.55 -0.58 -3.45
N THR A 25 -2.36 -1.19 -3.47
CA THR A 25 -2.04 -2.39 -2.69
C THR A 25 -1.41 -2.11 -1.33
N LEU A 26 -1.23 -0.83 -0.99
CA LEU A 26 -0.65 -0.42 0.30
C LEU A 26 -1.50 -0.97 1.46
N SER A 27 -0.87 -1.67 2.39
CA SER A 27 -1.55 -2.35 3.50
C SER A 27 -0.66 -2.44 4.73
N PRO A 28 -1.22 -2.56 5.94
CA PRO A 28 -0.44 -2.57 7.18
C PRO A 28 0.47 -3.80 7.32
N ASP A 29 0.15 -4.90 6.64
CA ASP A 29 0.91 -6.14 6.68
C ASP A 29 0.89 -6.87 5.33
N PHE A 30 1.82 -7.80 5.17
CA PHE A 30 1.96 -8.60 3.95
C PHE A 30 0.71 -9.43 3.60
N PRO A 31 0.11 -10.21 4.54
CA PRO A 31 -1.15 -10.92 4.27
C PRO A 31 -2.27 -10.01 3.74
N SER A 32 -2.45 -8.83 4.33
CA SER A 32 -3.45 -7.84 3.93
C SER A 32 -3.18 -7.31 2.51
N CYS A 33 -1.92 -7.00 2.19
CA CYS A 33 -1.52 -6.61 0.84
C CYS A 33 -1.87 -7.70 -0.20
N VAL A 34 -1.54 -8.96 0.10
CA VAL A 34 -1.84 -10.10 -0.79
C VAL A 34 -3.34 -10.37 -0.89
N ALA A 35 -4.08 -10.21 0.21
CA ALA A 35 -5.54 -10.32 0.22
C ALA A 35 -6.18 -9.27 -0.70
N PHE A 36 -5.68 -8.03 -0.67
CA PHE A 36 -6.15 -6.98 -1.56
C PHE A 36 -5.89 -7.31 -3.04
N ILE A 37 -4.69 -7.77 -3.38
CA ILE A 37 -4.35 -8.24 -4.74
C ILE A 37 -5.31 -9.36 -5.18
N LYS A 38 -5.62 -10.30 -4.28
CA LYS A 38 -6.57 -11.38 -4.55
C LYS A 38 -7.99 -10.86 -4.80
N ILE A 39 -8.43 -9.83 -4.08
CA ILE A 39 -9.73 -9.17 -4.32
C ILE A 39 -9.74 -8.50 -5.70
N MET A 40 -8.69 -7.76 -6.05
CA MET A 40 -8.56 -7.09 -7.35
C MET A 40 -8.61 -8.09 -8.51
N HIS A 41 -7.91 -9.22 -8.38
CA HIS A 41 -7.98 -10.31 -9.35
C HIS A 41 -9.41 -10.88 -9.46
N LYS A 42 -10.06 -11.19 -8.32
CA LYS A 42 -11.45 -11.69 -8.31
C LYS A 42 -12.45 -10.74 -8.96
N LYS A 43 -12.15 -9.44 -8.99
CA LYS A 43 -12.98 -8.41 -9.62
C LYS A 43 -12.60 -8.13 -11.08
N GLY A 44 -11.59 -8.81 -11.63
CA GLY A 44 -11.13 -8.61 -13.00
C GLY A 44 -10.32 -7.33 -13.23
N ILE A 45 -9.86 -6.67 -12.16
CA ILE A 45 -9.14 -5.39 -12.20
C ILE A 45 -7.61 -5.62 -12.19
N GLY A 46 -7.16 -6.87 -12.10
CA GLY A 46 -5.75 -7.22 -12.09
C GLY A 46 -5.50 -8.71 -12.27
N ARG A 47 -4.24 -9.12 -12.10
CA ARG A 47 -3.80 -10.52 -12.19
C ARG A 47 -3.68 -11.14 -10.80
N SER A 48 -3.64 -12.47 -10.73
CA SER A 48 -3.37 -13.16 -9.48
C SER A 48 -1.98 -12.81 -8.94
N PHE A 49 -1.80 -12.95 -7.62
CA PHE A 49 -0.50 -12.74 -6.98
C PHE A 49 0.61 -13.60 -7.60
N HIS A 50 0.29 -14.85 -7.96
CA HIS A 50 1.26 -15.75 -8.60
C HIS A 50 1.71 -15.22 -9.98
N GLU A 51 0.78 -14.82 -10.84
CA GLU A 51 1.10 -14.26 -12.15
C GLU A 51 1.92 -12.98 -12.05
N LEU A 52 1.63 -12.13 -11.05
CA LEU A 52 2.40 -10.93 -10.77
C LEU A 52 3.83 -11.27 -10.33
N CYS A 53 4.01 -12.25 -9.45
CA CYS A 53 5.34 -12.71 -9.04
C CYS A 53 6.16 -13.26 -10.22
N VAL A 54 5.53 -14.03 -11.11
CA VAL A 54 6.16 -14.53 -12.34
C VAL A 54 6.54 -13.38 -13.28
N ALA A 55 5.71 -12.34 -13.36
CA ALA A 55 6.00 -11.12 -14.11
C ALA A 55 7.03 -10.20 -13.44
N GLY A 56 7.62 -10.60 -12.31
CA GLY A 56 8.68 -9.87 -11.62
C GLY A 56 8.21 -8.87 -10.57
N TYR A 57 6.91 -8.76 -10.29
CA TYR A 57 6.40 -7.89 -9.23
C TYR A 57 6.78 -8.45 -7.85
N ARG A 58 6.99 -7.57 -6.88
CA ARG A 58 7.36 -7.94 -5.51
C ARG A 58 6.58 -7.12 -4.50
N VAL A 59 6.08 -7.76 -3.44
CA VAL A 59 5.58 -7.03 -2.27
C VAL A 59 6.77 -6.70 -1.38
N MET A 60 6.95 -5.42 -1.07
CA MET A 60 8.09 -4.93 -0.29
C MET A 60 7.58 -4.10 0.90
N PRO A 61 8.32 -4.12 2.04
CA PRO A 61 8.06 -3.20 3.12
C PRO A 61 8.39 -1.77 2.67
N VAL A 62 7.56 -0.82 3.07
CA VAL A 62 7.72 0.62 2.79
C VAL A 62 7.51 1.40 4.09
N LYS A 63 8.19 2.53 4.21
CA LYS A 63 7.92 3.50 5.27
C LYS A 63 7.01 4.59 4.71
N VAL A 64 5.84 4.76 5.31
CA VAL A 64 4.88 5.78 4.91
C VAL A 64 4.89 6.89 5.94
N THR A 65 4.95 8.13 5.46
CA THR A 65 4.76 9.34 6.26
C THR A 65 3.38 9.88 5.95
N VAL A 66 2.51 9.91 6.96
CA VAL A 66 1.19 10.54 6.84
C VAL A 66 1.29 11.96 7.36
N VAL A 67 0.97 12.94 6.50
CA VAL A 67 0.80 14.34 6.90
C VAL A 67 -0.69 14.60 6.96
N VAL A 68 -1.23 14.66 8.18
CA VAL A 68 -2.61 15.07 8.38
C VAL A 68 -2.66 16.60 8.22
N ASN A 69 -3.59 17.10 7.42
CA ASN A 69 -3.86 18.53 7.30
C ASN A 69 -5.26 18.77 7.87
N GLY A 70 -5.36 18.81 9.19
CA GLY A 70 -6.63 18.94 9.91
C GLY A 70 -6.44 18.87 11.42
N ASP A 71 -7.41 19.37 12.17
CA ASP A 71 -7.46 19.24 13.64
C ASP A 71 -8.16 17.92 13.98
N GLU A 72 -7.46 16.98 14.61
CA GLU A 72 -8.01 15.66 14.99
C GLU A 72 -9.24 15.77 15.90
N ASN A 73 -9.46 16.93 16.54
CA ASN A 73 -10.58 17.19 17.43
C ASN A 73 -11.78 17.90 16.79
N LYS A 74 -11.74 18.20 15.48
CA LYS A 74 -12.90 18.73 14.77
C LYS A 74 -13.66 17.61 14.07
N PRO A 75 -14.83 17.17 14.59
CA PRO A 75 -15.75 16.38 13.78
C PRO A 75 -16.19 17.26 12.60
N PHE A 76 -16.26 16.64 11.42
CA PHE A 76 -16.71 17.26 10.17
C PHE A 76 -18.04 17.99 10.30
#